data_AF-A0A932VKH5-F1
#
_entry.id   AF-A0A932VKH5-F1
#
_cell.length_a   1.000
_cell.length_b   1.000
_cell.length_c   1.000
_cell.angle_alpha   90.00
_cell.angle_beta   90.00
_cell.angle_gamma   90.00
#
_symmetry.space_group_name_H-M   'P 1'
#
loop_
_entity.id
_entity.type
_entity.pdbx_description
1 polymer ?
#
loop_
_entity_poly.entity_id
_entity_poly.type
_entity_poly.pdbx_seq_one_letter_code
_entity_poly.pdbx_strand_id
1 'polypeptide(L)' 'MSANERRDLERKIEALIIAIPRETDAQEFYLQLEREYDDPASKEMFRFLAEQEKGHRIHLEAILARLDEKLAKLPK' A
#
# COMPACT_ATOMS: atom_id res chain seq x y z
N MET A 1 9.31 15.64 -24.76
CA MET A 1 9.23 15.40 -23.30
C MET A 1 8.07 14.49 -22.89
N SER A 2 7.01 14.30 -23.69
CA SER A 2 5.77 13.60 -23.26
C SER A 2 5.83 12.06 -23.12
N ALA A 3 6.58 11.35 -23.98
CA ALA A 3 6.54 9.88 -23.98
C ALA A 3 7.28 9.22 -22.79
N ASN A 4 8.42 9.79 -22.38
CA ASN A 4 9.17 9.27 -21.23
C ASN A 4 8.45 9.54 -19.92
N GLU A 5 7.81 10.71 -19.76
CA GLU A 5 7.05 11.04 -18.56
C GLU A 5 5.83 10.12 -18.38
N ARG A 6 5.08 9.85 -19.46
CA ARG A 6 3.95 8.90 -19.44
C ARG A 6 4.41 7.51 -18.97
N ARG A 7 5.46 6.97 -19.60
CA ARG A 7 6.00 5.65 -19.26
C ARG A 7 6.48 5.56 -17.82
N ASP A 8 7.08 6.64 -17.30
CA ASP A 8 7.54 6.68 -15.92
C ASP A 8 6.39 6.71 -14.91
N LEU A 9 5.27 7.37 -15.24
CA LEU A 9 4.05 7.32 -14.41
C LEU A 9 3.42 5.94 -14.44
N GLU A 10 3.28 5.32 -15.61
CA GLU A 10 2.71 3.97 -15.78
C GLU A 10 3.50 2.94 -14.95
N ARG A 11 4.84 3.00 -14.99
CA ARG A 11 5.70 2.12 -14.17
C ARG A 11 5.52 2.33 -12.67
N LYS A 12 5.35 3.58 -12.22
CA LYS A 12 5.10 3.88 -10.81
C LYS A 12 3.72 3.37 -10.37
N ILE A 13 2.70 3.54 -11.20
CA ILE A 13 1.35 3.02 -10.97
C ILE A 13 1.38 1.49 -10.88
N GLU A 14 2.07 0.82 -11.79
CA GLU A 14 2.24 -0.64 -11.77
C GLU A 14 2.89 -1.14 -10.47
N ALA A 15 3.94 -0.46 -10.00
CA ALA A 15 4.56 -0.80 -8.72
C ALA A 15 3.60 -0.65 -7.54
N LEU A 16 2.74 0.38 -7.53
CA LEU A 16 1.74 0.60 -6.48
C LEU A 16 0.62 -0.45 -6.52
N ILE A 17 0.17 -0.85 -7.71
CA ILE A 17 -0.83 -1.91 -7.90
C ILE A 17 -0.32 -3.24 -7.32
N ILE A 18 0.98 -3.50 -7.38
CA ILE A 18 1.60 -4.69 -6.76
C ILE A 18 1.77 -4.52 -5.25
N ALA A 19 2.13 -3.32 -4.77
CA ALA A 19 2.44 -3.06 -3.37
C ALA A 19 1.18 -3.02 -2.48
N ILE A 20 0.11 -2.36 -2.91
CA ILE A 20 -1.11 -2.16 -2.11
C ILE A 20 -1.72 -3.48 -1.61
N PRO A 21 -1.90 -4.52 -2.44
CA PRO A 21 -2.39 -5.81 -1.97
C PRO A 21 -1.48 -6.46 -0.92
N ARG A 22 -0.16 -6.28 -1.02
CA ARG A 22 0.79 -6.83 -0.04
C ARG A 22 0.64 -6.19 1.33
N GLU A 23 0.30 -4.90 1.40
CA GLU A 23 -0.01 -4.24 2.66
C GLU A 23 -1.29 -4.81 3.30
N THR A 24 -2.31 -5.13 2.48
CA THR A 24 -3.52 -5.83 2.96
C THR A 24 -3.18 -7.23 3.48
N ASP A 25 -2.41 -8.02 2.72
CA ASP A 25 -2.02 -9.37 3.12
C ASP A 25 -1.19 -9.34 4.42
N ALA A 26 -0.28 -8.38 4.56
CA ALA A 26 0.53 -8.19 5.76
C ALA A 26 -0.33 -7.75 6.97
N GLN A 27 -1.28 -6.85 6.76
CA GLN A 27 -2.25 -6.47 7.79
C GLN A 27 -3.02 -7.69 8.30
N GLU A 28 -3.58 -8.49 7.39
CA GLU A 28 -4.35 -9.69 7.74
C GLU A 28 -3.48 -10.72 8.46
N PHE A 29 -2.24 -10.90 8.01
CA PHE A 29 -1.26 -11.78 8.65
C PHE A 29 -1.00 -11.38 10.12
N TYR A 30 -0.74 -10.10 10.39
CA TYR A 30 -0.52 -9.66 11.77
C TYR A 30 -1.80 -9.74 12.63
N LEU A 31 -2.97 -9.46 12.06
CA LEU A 31 -4.24 -9.65 12.78
C LEU A 31 -4.50 -11.14 13.10
N GLN A 32 -4.05 -12.06 12.24
CA GLN A 32 -4.11 -13.49 12.52
C GLN A 32 -3.17 -13.86 13.68
N LEU A 33 -1.91 -13.39 13.66
CA LEU A 33 -0.97 -13.63 14.75
C LEU A 33 -1.45 -13.05 16.09
N GLU A 34 -2.07 -11.87 16.09
CA GLU A 34 -2.70 -11.30 17.29
C GLU A 34 -3.75 -12.25 17.91
N ARG A 35 -4.49 -13.00 17.08
CA ARG A 35 -5.52 -13.95 17.52
C ARG A 35 -4.94 -15.29 17.98
N GLU A 36 -3.79 -15.69 17.46
CA GLU A 36 -3.15 -16.99 17.76
C GLU A 36 -2.34 -16.98 19.06
N TYR A 37 -1.76 -15.84 19.43
CA TYR A 37 -0.95 -15.70 20.65
C TYR A 37 -1.81 -15.22 21.80
N ASP A 38 -1.53 -15.68 23.03
CA ASP A 38 -2.31 -15.32 24.22
C ASP A 38 -1.65 -14.29 25.14
N ASP A 39 -0.32 -14.13 25.06
CA ASP A 39 0.38 -13.19 25.93
C ASP A 39 0.10 -11.72 25.51
N PRO A 40 -0.12 -10.81 26.47
CA PRO A 40 -0.49 -9.43 26.16
C PRO A 40 0.53 -8.67 25.32
N ALA A 41 1.83 -8.94 25.50
CA ALA A 41 2.90 -8.21 24.83
C ALA A 41 2.96 -8.55 23.33
N SER A 42 2.86 -9.82 22.96
CA SER A 42 2.77 -10.24 21.56
C SER A 42 1.49 -9.75 20.90
N LYS A 43 0.33 -9.79 21.58
CA LYS A 43 -0.92 -9.22 21.05
C LYS A 43 -0.77 -7.74 20.71
N GLU A 44 -0.23 -6.95 21.64
CA GLU A 44 -0.01 -5.52 21.42
C GLU A 44 0.94 -5.26 20.24
N MET A 45 2.04 -6.02 20.16
CA MET A 45 3.00 -5.92 19.07
C MET A 45 2.36 -6.24 17.70
N PHE A 46 1.64 -7.35 17.58
CA PHE A 46 1.00 -7.73 16.31
C PHE A 46 -0.11 -6.76 15.91
N ARG A 47 -0.93 -6.29 16.86
CA ARG A 47 -1.91 -5.25 16.58
C ARG A 47 -1.26 -3.96 16.10
N PHE A 48 -0.15 -3.55 16.72
CA PHE A 48 0.60 -2.37 16.29
C PHE A 48 1.08 -2.52 14.84
N LEU A 49 1.67 -3.66 14.48
CA LEU A 49 2.12 -3.93 13.12
C LEU A 49 0.96 -3.93 12.12
N ALA A 50 -0.17 -4.57 12.44
CA ALA A 50 -1.36 -4.53 11.60
C ALA A 50 -1.85 -3.10 11.30
N GLU A 51 -1.84 -2.23 12.30
CA GLU A 51 -2.22 -0.82 12.09
C GLU A 51 -1.16 -0.02 11.31
N GLN A 52 0.13 -0.39 11.38
CA GLN A 52 1.16 0.19 10.50
C GLN A 52 0.88 -0.16 9.03
N GLU A 53 0.63 -1.43 8.71
CA GLU A 53 0.39 -1.84 7.31
C GLU A 53 -0.89 -1.23 6.74
N LYS A 54 -1.92 -1.06 7.56
CA LYS A 54 -3.11 -0.28 7.19
C LYS A 54 -2.76 1.17 6.85
N GLY A 55 -1.89 1.79 7.64
CA GLY A 55 -1.39 3.15 7.40
C GLY A 55 -0.59 3.25 6.09
N HIS A 56 0.29 2.27 5.84
CA HIS A 56 1.03 2.15 4.58
C HIS A 56 0.08 2.02 3.39
N ARG A 57 -0.91 1.12 3.46
CA ARG A 57 -1.92 0.92 2.42
C ARG A 57 -2.64 2.22 2.06
N ILE A 58 -3.17 2.94 3.06
CA ILE A 58 -3.86 4.22 2.86
C ILE A 58 -2.94 5.25 2.19
N HIS A 59 -1.67 5.29 2.61
CA HIS A 59 -0.69 6.19 2.01
C HIS A 59 -0.42 5.86 0.54
N LEU A 60 -0.23 4.57 0.21
CA LEU A 60 0.00 4.11 -1.16
C LEU A 60 -1.22 4.34 -2.06
N GLU A 61 -2.43 4.08 -1.57
CA GLU A 61 -3.69 4.37 -2.27
C GLU A 61 -3.83 5.87 -2.60
N ALA A 62 -3.45 6.75 -1.66
CA ALA A 62 -3.45 8.19 -1.90
C ALA A 62 -2.41 8.62 -2.95
N ILE A 63 -1.25 7.97 -3.00
CA ILE A 63 -0.26 8.21 -4.07
C ILE A 63 -0.79 7.73 -5.41
N LEU A 64 -1.38 6.53 -5.47
CA LEU A 64 -1.95 5.95 -6.69
C LEU A 64 -2.99 6.91 -7.29
N ALA A 65 -3.95 7.38 -6.50
CA ALA A 65 -4.96 8.33 -6.96
C ALA A 65 -4.35 9.60 -7.57
N ARG A 66 -3.30 10.16 -6.95
CA ARG A 66 -2.61 11.35 -7.47
C ARG A 66 -1.86 11.07 -8.78
N LEU A 67 -1.26 9.89 -8.92
CA LEU A 67 -0.56 9.51 -10.16
C LEU A 67 -1.53 9.23 -11.29
N ASP A 68 -2.66 8.58 -11.02
CA ASP A 68 -3.72 8.34 -12.00
C ASP A 68 -4.30 9.66 -12.51
N GLU A 69 -4.59 10.61 -11.62
CA GLU A 69 -5.01 11.95 -12.02
C GLU A 69 -3.96 12.66 -12.89
N LYS A 70 -2.68 12.52 -12.54
CA LYS A 70 -1.59 13.13 -13.32
C LYS A 70 -1.50 12.49 -14.72
N LEU A 71 -1.61 11.16 -14.81
CA LEU A 71 -1.57 10.43 -16.07
C LEU A 71 -2.77 10.80 -16.97
N ALA A 72 -3.96 10.95 -16.41
CA ALA A 72 -5.17 11.35 -17.13
C ALA A 72 -5.08 12.77 -17.72
N LYS A 73 -4.32 13.66 -17.08
CA LYS A 73 -4.10 15.04 -17.54
C LYS A 73 -2.98 15.17 -18.58
N LEU A 74 -2.19 14.10 -18.83
CA LEU A 74 -1.14 14.15 -19.84
C LEU A 74 -1.72 14.18 -21.26
N PRO A 75 -1.20 15.06 -22.15
CA PRO A 75 -1.58 15.05 -23.54
C PRO A 75 -1.28 13.68 -24.18
N LYS A 76 -2.14 13.27 -25.10
CA LYS A 76 -1.97 12.03 -25.88
C LYS A 76 -0.75 12.13 -26.79
#